data_AF-A0A2N2BHK8-F1
#
_entry.id   AF-A0A2N2BHK8-F1
#
_cell.length_a   1.000
_cell.length_b   1.000
_cell.length_c   1.000
_cell.angle_alpha   90.00
_cell.angle_beta   90.00
_cell.angle_gamma   90.00
#
_symmetry.space_group_name_H-M   'P 1'
#
loop_
_entity.id
_entity.type
_entity.pdbx_description
1 polymer ?
#
loop_
_entity_poly.entity_id
_entity_poly.type
_entity_poly.pdbx_seq_one_letter_code
_entity_poly.pdbx_strand_id
1 'polypeptide(L)'
;MSLKTKKLYARVTEDEMKKIIKKAKNGDYKNLSEYLRDKVVNKKIIEYDFGDLNERLSILGDRLNHTVILCHRGVIDTVDMTSFLAEMKQIHKLVSDVKVVEIEND
;
A
#
# COMPACT_ATOMS: atom_id res chain seq x y z
N MET A 1 29.05 -3.59 -22.57
CA MET A 1 28.57 -4.63 -21.63
C MET A 1 29.32 -4.48 -20.31
N SER A 2 28.64 -4.19 -19.21
CA SER A 2 29.27 -4.18 -17.88
C SER A 2 29.57 -5.62 -17.44
N LEU A 3 30.82 -5.90 -17.08
CA LEU A 3 31.25 -7.17 -16.52
C LEU A 3 30.68 -7.33 -15.10
N LYS A 4 29.83 -8.35 -14.90
CA LYS A 4 29.22 -8.63 -13.60
C LYS A 4 30.20 -9.40 -12.72
N THR A 5 30.81 -8.73 -11.74
CA THR A 5 31.90 -9.27 -10.91
C THR A 5 31.48 -9.74 -9.52
N LYS A 6 30.30 -9.34 -9.03
CA LYS A 6 29.81 -9.67 -7.67
C LYS A 6 28.82 -10.84 -7.67
N LYS A 7 28.87 -11.67 -6.62
CA LYS A 7 27.95 -12.79 -6.37
C LYS A 7 27.05 -12.48 -5.17
N LEU A 8 25.78 -12.85 -5.27
CA LEU A 8 24.79 -12.79 -4.19
C LEU A 8 24.41 -14.23 -3.81
N TYR A 9 24.44 -14.54 -2.52
CA TYR A 9 24.04 -15.83 -1.98
C TYR A 9 22.78 -15.66 -1.13
N ALA A 10 21.78 -16.51 -1.34
CA ALA A 10 20.56 -16.55 -0.54
C ALA A 10 20.29 -17.99 -0.09
N ARG A 11 19.91 -18.17 1.18
CA ARG A 11 19.43 -19.45 1.70
C ARG A 11 17.94 -19.55 1.43
N VAL A 12 17.51 -20.65 0.83
CA VAL A 12 16.11 -20.94 0.50
C VAL A 12 15.80 -22.37 0.86
N THR A 13 14.55 -22.64 1.20
CA THR A 13 14.02 -24.00 1.35
C THR A 13 13.85 -24.67 -0.02
N GLU A 14 13.72 -26.00 -0.05
CA GLU A 14 13.49 -26.73 -1.31
C GLU A 14 12.20 -26.30 -2.02
N ASP A 15 11.15 -26.01 -1.25
CA ASP A 15 9.86 -25.57 -1.80
C ASP A 15 9.93 -24.16 -2.39
N GLU A 16 10.67 -23.26 -1.76
CA GLU A 16 10.94 -21.94 -2.31
C GLU A 16 11.76 -22.05 -3.60
N MET A 17 12.78 -22.91 -3.63
CA MET A 17 13.58 -23.14 -4.83
C MET A 17 12.72 -23.64 -6.00
N LYS A 18 11.82 -24.60 -5.77
CA LYS A 18 10.86 -25.08 -6.78
C LYS A 18 9.96 -23.95 -7.29
N LYS A 19 9.44 -23.10 -6.40
CA LYS A 19 8.60 -21.96 -6.76
C LYS A 19 9.37 -20.93 -7.60
N ILE A 20 10.62 -20.62 -7.24
CA ILE A 20 11.45 -19.66 -7.98
C ILE A 20 11.75 -20.20 -9.38
N ILE A 21 12.14 -21.47 -9.52
CA ILE A 21 12.40 -22.08 -10.84
C ILE A 21 11.14 -22.07 -11.70
N LYS A 22 9.97 -22.40 -11.13
CA LYS A 22 8.70 -22.38 -11.86
C LYS A 22 8.37 -20.97 -12.35
N LYS A 23 8.53 -19.95 -11.52
CA LYS A 23 8.30 -18.55 -11.90
C LYS A 23 9.30 -18.06 -12.95
N ALA A 24 10.56 -18.47 -12.87
CA ALA A 24 11.58 -18.13 -13.86
C ALA A 24 11.27 -18.72 -15.24
N LYS A 25 10.82 -19.98 -15.29
CA LYS A 25 10.38 -20.64 -16.53
C LYS A 25 9.14 -20.00 -17.14
N ASN A 26 8.18 -19.61 -16.31
CA ASN A 26 6.93 -19.01 -16.78
C ASN A 26 7.09 -17.56 -17.27
N GLY A 27 8.20 -16.90 -16.96
CA GLY A 27 8.44 -15.50 -17.33
C GLY A 27 9.44 -15.31 -18.47
N ASP A 28 9.73 -16.36 -19.25
CA ASP A 28 10.64 -16.34 -20.41
C ASP A 28 12.07 -15.83 -20.13
N TYR A 29 12.57 -16.03 -18.91
CA TYR A 29 13.95 -15.68 -18.56
C TYR A 29 14.93 -16.78 -18.99
N LYS A 30 16.11 -16.41 -19.52
CA LYS A 30 17.10 -17.38 -20.04
C LYS A 30 17.77 -18.19 -18.93
N ASN A 31 17.85 -17.64 -17.73
CA ASN A 31 18.40 -18.33 -16.55
C ASN A 31 17.87 -17.75 -15.24
N LEU A 32 18.01 -18.53 -14.17
CA LEU A 32 17.57 -18.16 -12.82
C LEU A 32 18.20 -16.85 -12.33
N SER A 33 19.48 -16.63 -12.65
CA SER A 33 20.22 -15.42 -12.27
C SER A 33 19.68 -14.16 -12.94
N GLU A 34 19.16 -14.27 -14.16
CA GLU A 34 18.49 -13.19 -14.88
C GLU A 34 17.13 -12.89 -14.25
N TYR A 35 16.32 -13.91 -14.00
CA TYR A 35 15.05 -13.78 -13.28
C TYR A 35 15.23 -13.11 -11.91
N LEU A 36 16.18 -13.60 -11.10
CA LEU A 36 16.43 -13.06 -9.76
C LEU A 36 16.92 -11.61 -9.82
N ARG A 37 17.76 -11.25 -10.78
CA ARG A 37 18.19 -9.85 -10.95
C ARG A 37 17.03 -8.96 -11.35
N ASP A 38 16.24 -9.36 -12.34
CA ASP A 38 15.06 -8.60 -12.75
C ASP A 38 14.09 -8.41 -11.57
N LYS A 39 13.78 -9.48 -10.83
CA LYS A 39 12.86 -9.42 -9.68
C LYS A 39 13.43 -8.78 -8.42
N VAL A 40 14.71 -8.46 -8.35
CA VAL A 40 15.34 -7.76 -7.23
C VAL A 40 15.62 -6.30 -7.58
N VAL A 41 16.12 -6.04 -8.78
CA VAL A 41 16.45 -4.69 -9.27
C VAL A 41 15.19 -3.96 -9.71
N ASN A 42 14.33 -4.61 -10.50
CA ASN A 42 13.08 -4.01 -10.99
C ASN A 42 11.90 -4.29 -10.04
N LYS A 43 12.18 -4.73 -8.81
CA LYS A 43 11.12 -4.92 -7.82
C LYS A 43 10.62 -3.55 -7.39
N LYS A 44 9.42 -3.21 -7.86
CA LYS A 44 8.69 -2.05 -7.38
C LYS A 44 8.35 -2.27 -5.90
N ILE A 45 9.13 -1.67 -5.01
CA ILE A 45 8.76 -1.56 -3.59
C ILE A 45 7.77 -0.41 -3.53
N ILE A 46 6.49 -0.73 -3.40
CA ILE A 46 5.45 0.27 -3.21
C ILE A 46 5.34 0.48 -1.70
N GLU A 47 5.94 1.58 -1.23
CA GLU A 47 5.71 2.06 0.13
C GLU A 47 4.46 2.94 0.10
N TYR A 48 3.47 2.59 0.92
CA TYR A 48 2.26 3.38 1.07
C TYR A 48 2.36 4.19 2.36
N ASP A 49 2.44 5.51 2.24
CA ASP A 49 2.30 6.40 3.37
C ASP A 49 0.82 6.75 3.57
N PHE A 50 0.22 6.18 4.61
CA PHE A 50 -1.15 6.45 5.02
C PHE A 50 -1.23 7.36 6.26
N GLY A 51 -0.13 8.02 6.66
CA GLY A 51 -0.06 8.83 7.88
C GLY A 51 -1.15 9.90 7.93
N ASP A 52 -1.21 10.76 6.92
CA ASP A 52 -2.20 11.85 6.82
C ASP A 52 -3.65 11.32 6.71
N LEU A 53 -3.85 10.21 5.99
CA LEU A 53 -5.17 9.58 5.88
C LEU A 53 -5.68 9.09 7.24
N ASN A 54 -4.81 8.43 8.01
CA ASN A 54 -5.14 7.90 9.33
C ASN A 54 -5.41 9.02 10.33
N GLU A 55 -4.63 10.10 10.30
CA GLU A 55 -4.85 11.28 11.14
C GLU A 55 -6.21 11.91 10.86
N ARG A 56 -6.56 12.12 9.59
CA ARG A 56 -7.86 12.69 9.18
C ARG A 56 -9.03 11.79 9.58
N LEU A 57 -8.88 10.47 9.45
CA LEU A 57 -9.89 9.50 9.91
C LEU A 57 -10.06 9.53 11.42
N SER A 58 -8.98 9.65 12.19
CA SER A 58 -9.04 9.74 13.65
C SER A 58 -9.82 10.97 14.10
N ILE A 59 -9.47 12.15 13.56
CA ILE A 59 -10.15 13.42 13.88
C ILE A 59 -11.64 13.34 13.55
N LEU A 60 -11.98 12.74 12.41
CA LEU A 60 -13.36 12.59 11.97
C LEU A 60 -14.15 11.63 12.86
N GLY A 61 -13.54 10.52 13.28
CA GLY A 61 -14.11 9.58 14.23
C GLY A 61 -14.36 10.22 15.60
N ASP A 62 -13.41 11.02 16.09
CA ASP A 62 -13.53 11.72 17.36
C ASP A 62 -14.70 12.73 17.33
N ARG A 63 -14.83 13.49 16.24
CA ARG A 63 -15.94 14.44 16.04
C ARG A 63 -17.30 13.73 16.01
N LEU A 64 -17.39 12.60 15.31
CA LEU A 64 -18.61 11.78 15.28
C LEU A 64 -18.96 11.29 16.69
N ASN A 65 -17.98 10.74 17.40
CA ASN A 65 -18.18 10.21 18.74
C ASN A 65 -18.67 11.30 19.71
N HIS A 66 -18.04 12.48 19.66
CA HIS A 66 -18.47 13.62 20.46
C HIS A 66 -19.90 14.04 20.16
N THR A 67 -20.27 14.06 18.88
CA THR A 67 -21.62 14.41 18.44
C THR A 67 -22.66 13.41 18.95
N VAL A 68 -22.37 12.10 18.86
CA VAL A 68 -23.23 11.04 19.39
C VAL A 68 -23.40 11.16 20.92
N ILE A 69 -22.32 11.47 21.64
CA ILE A 69 -22.37 11.70 23.10
C ILE A 69 -23.27 12.89 23.43
N LEU A 70 -23.18 13.98 22.67
CA LEU A 70 -24.02 15.17 22.87
C LEU A 70 -25.50 14.91 22.56
N CYS A 71 -25.79 14.09 21.54
CA CYS A 71 -27.14 13.62 21.25
C CYS A 71 -27.70 12.75 22.38
N HIS A 72 -26.90 11.79 22.85
CA HIS A 72 -27.31 10.91 23.94
C HIS A 72 -27.59 11.68 25.24
N ARG A 73 -26.86 12.77 25.49
CA ARG A 73 -27.08 13.67 26.63
C ARG A 73 -28.27 14.62 26.46
N GLY A 74 -28.96 14.60 25.32
CA GLY A 74 -30.08 15.50 25.03
C GLY A 74 -29.66 16.97 24.88
N VAL A 75 -28.37 17.24 24.64
CA VAL A 75 -27.83 18.60 24.44
C VAL A 75 -28.03 19.05 22.99
N ILE A 76 -28.08 18.09 22.06
CA ILE A 76 -28.34 18.33 20.63
C ILE A 76 -29.49 17.42 20.20
N ASP A 77 -30.62 18.01 19.81
CA ASP A 77 -31.80 17.29 19.31
C ASP A 77 -31.72 16.95 17.83
N THR A 78 -30.97 17.75 17.05
CA THR A 78 -30.77 17.55 15.61
C THR A 78 -29.32 17.79 15.24
N VAL A 79 -28.73 16.83 14.53
CA VAL A 79 -27.34 16.90 14.05
C VAL A 79 -27.35 17.11 12.54
N ASP A 80 -26.74 18.21 12.11
CA ASP A 80 -26.40 18.39 10.70
C ASP A 80 -25.13 17.59 10.36
N MET A 81 -25.31 16.48 9.66
CA MET A 81 -24.23 15.58 9.21
C MET A 81 -23.69 15.95 7.82
N THR A 82 -24.15 17.05 7.21
CA THR A 82 -23.82 17.40 5.82
C THR A 82 -22.32 17.59 5.62
N SER A 83 -21.65 18.27 6.56
CA SER A 83 -20.20 18.50 6.54
C SER A 83 -19.41 17.19 6.76
N PHE A 84 -19.84 16.35 7.70
CA PHE A 84 -19.26 15.04 7.96
C PHE A 84 -19.32 14.13 6.74
N LEU A 85 -20.49 14.08 6.08
CA LEU A 85 -20.69 13.28 4.87
C LEU A 85 -19.85 13.79 3.68
N ALA A 86 -19.63 15.10 3.60
CA ALA A 86 -18.76 15.70 2.59
C ALA A 86 -17.28 15.31 2.82
N GLU A 87 -16.77 15.41 4.05
CA GLU A 87 -15.41 14.98 4.41
C GLU A 87 -15.21 13.47 4.19
N MET A 88 -16.18 12.63 4.60
CA MET A 88 -16.14 11.18 4.33
C MET A 88 -16.07 10.87 2.83
N LYS A 89 -16.84 11.58 1.99
CA LYS A 89 -16.78 11.40 0.53
C LYS A 89 -15.42 11.81 -0.04
N GLN A 90 -14.79 12.85 0.50
CA GLN A 90 -13.44 13.24 0.08
C GLN A 90 -12.39 12.20 0.47
N ILE A 91 -12.43 11.68 1.71
CA ILE A 91 -11.52 10.62 2.16
C ILE A 91 -11.73 9.35 1.32
N HIS A 92 -12.99 8.95 1.09
CA HIS A 92 -13.31 7.80 0.25
C HIS A 92 -12.80 7.98 -1.18
N LYS A 93 -12.92 9.20 -1.75
CA LYS A 93 -12.38 9.53 -3.06
C LYS A 93 -10.85 9.43 -3.07
N LEU A 94 -10.17 9.98 -2.07
CA LEU A 94 -8.70 9.90 -1.95
C LEU A 94 -8.24 8.44 -1.87
N VAL A 95 -8.90 7.60 -1.06
CA VAL A 95 -8.61 6.16 -0.98
C VAL A 95 -8.87 5.44 -2.31
N SER A 96 -9.93 5.81 -3.02
CA SER A 96 -10.27 5.23 -4.34
C SER A 96 -9.31 5.68 -5.44
N ASP A 97 -8.78 6.90 -5.31
CA ASP A 97 -7.85 7.54 -6.25
C ASP A 97 -6.38 7.21 -5.94
N VAL A 98 -6.06 6.54 -4.81
CA VAL A 98 -4.75 5.89 -4.59
C VAL A 98 -4.63 4.68 -5.54
N LYS A 99 -4.52 4.97 -6.83
CA LYS A 99 -3.96 4.09 -7.84
C LYS A 99 -2.51 4.47 -8.01
N VAL A 100 -1.65 3.67 -7.37
CA VAL A 100 -0.24 3.40 -7.70
C VAL A 100 0.53 4.61 -8.26
N VAL A 101 1.11 5.42 -7.37
CA VAL A 101 2.12 6.40 -7.78
C VAL A 101 3.37 5.64 -8.23
N GLU A 102 3.74 5.85 -9.49
CA GLU A 102 4.95 5.35 -10.11
C GLU A 102 6.14 6.23 -9.71
N ILE A 103 7.08 5.65 -8.96
CA ILE A 103 8.40 6.24 -8.79
C ILE A 103 9.36 5.32 -9.53
N GLU A 104 9.80 5.76 -10.71
CA GLU A 104 10.97 5.20 -11.39
C GLU A 104 12.19 5.52 -10.54
N ASN A 105 12.86 4.49 -10.02
CA ASN A 105 14.14 4.67 -9.36
C ASN A 105 15.24 4.59 -10.43
N ASP A 106 15.97 5.70 -10.60
CA ASP A 106 17.24 5.82 -11.32
C ASP A 106 18.37 4.96 -10.69
#